data_AF-A0A5J5AQ63-F1
#
_entry.id   AF-A0A5J5AQ63-F1
#
_cell.length_a   1.000
_cell.length_b   1.000
_cell.length_c   1.000
_cell.angle_alpha   90.00
_cell.angle_beta   90.00
_cell.angle_gamma   90.00
#
_symmetry.space_group_name_H-M   'P 1'
#
loop_
_entity.id
_entity.type
_entity.pdbx_description
1 polymer ?
#
loop_
_entity_poly.entity_id
_entity_poly.type
_entity_poly.pdbx_seq_one_letter_code
_entity_poly.pdbx_strand_id
1 'polypeptide(L)'
;MQPSSSSSKLDRNAMEKKRRLQMKDLASRLATLIPKQPSKKRLPLPDLLDQAIAYVKQQKQNIDELERIRNEQNKGVEDGKDKTESSMFPVLAVRDMGSALEVNLITGLNKKVFLHEVCSVLEEEGAEAVSASYSTVGDKIFYTIYYRVYLTSIYDSIIYMHEQYIGELDVLSVVVYGQHVQY
;
A
#
# COMPACT_ATOMS: atom_id res chain seq x y z
N MET A 1 39.41 -53.95 2.59
CA MET A 1 38.91 -52.58 2.87
C MET A 1 37.50 -52.50 2.30
N GLN A 2 36.48 -52.36 3.14
CA GLN A 2 35.06 -52.29 2.74
C GLN A 2 34.54 -50.88 3.08
N PRO A 3 33.90 -50.16 2.15
CA PRO A 3 33.45 -48.79 2.42
C PRO A 3 32.12 -48.75 3.16
N SER A 4 31.98 -47.69 3.96
CA SER A 4 30.94 -47.35 4.92
C SER A 4 29.55 -47.13 4.31
N SER A 5 28.74 -48.18 4.23
CA SER A 5 27.35 -48.09 3.74
C SER A 5 26.39 -47.36 4.69
N SER A 6 26.73 -47.20 5.97
CA SER A 6 25.89 -46.54 6.98
C SER A 6 26.03 -45.01 6.95
N SER A 7 27.24 -44.46 6.74
CA SER A 7 27.46 -43.02 6.70
C SER A 7 26.72 -42.37 5.52
N SER A 8 26.84 -42.97 4.33
CA SER A 8 26.14 -42.50 3.13
C SER A 8 24.62 -42.52 3.25
N LYS A 9 24.04 -43.44 4.03
CA LYS A 9 22.59 -43.47 4.34
C LYS A 9 22.20 -42.33 5.28
N LEU A 10 23.00 -42.04 6.29
CA LEU A 10 22.75 -40.92 7.22
C LEU A 10 22.82 -39.59 6.48
N ASP A 11 23.79 -39.41 5.59
CA ASP A 11 23.93 -38.21 4.76
C ASP A 11 22.73 -38.02 3.82
N ARG A 12 22.27 -39.10 3.16
CA ARG A 12 21.06 -39.08 2.32
C ARG A 12 19.82 -38.70 3.12
N ASN A 13 19.67 -39.25 4.33
CA ASN A 13 18.54 -38.92 5.20
C ASN A 13 18.57 -37.45 5.66
N ALA A 14 19.75 -36.92 5.96
CA ALA A 14 19.91 -35.52 6.33
C ALA A 14 19.60 -34.58 5.16
N MET A 15 20.06 -34.91 3.94
CA MET A 15 19.73 -34.15 2.73
C MET A 15 18.24 -34.15 2.44
N GLU A 16 17.57 -35.32 2.50
CA GLU A 16 16.13 -35.40 2.26
C GLU A 16 15.33 -34.67 3.35
N LYS A 17 15.77 -34.72 4.61
CA LYS A 17 15.17 -33.93 5.70
C LYS A 17 15.27 -32.43 5.43
N LYS A 18 16.45 -31.95 5.02
CA LYS A 18 16.66 -30.54 4.64
C LYS A 18 15.73 -30.14 3.48
N ARG A 19 15.64 -30.98 2.45
CA ARG A 19 14.75 -30.76 1.30
C ARG A 19 13.27 -30.65 1.72
N ARG A 20 12.79 -31.52 2.62
CA ARG A 20 11.40 -31.48 3.14
C ARG A 20 11.13 -30.25 3.99
N LEU A 21 12.09 -29.83 4.82
CA LEU A 21 11.95 -28.62 5.62
C LEU A 21 11.87 -27.38 4.74
N GLN A 22 12.70 -27.29 3.70
CA GLN A 22 12.64 -26.20 2.72
C GLN A 22 11.29 -26.16 2.01
N MET A 23 10.76 -27.30 1.57
CA MET A 23 9.44 -27.35 0.94
C MET A 23 8.33 -26.87 1.89
N LYS A 24 8.39 -27.26 3.17
CA LYS A 24 7.42 -26.83 4.19
C LYS A 24 7.51 -25.33 4.47
N ASP A 25 8.71 -24.77 4.49
CA ASP A 25 8.94 -23.33 4.66
C ASP A 25 8.32 -22.54 3.49
N LEU A 26 8.64 -22.93 2.25
CA LEU A 26 8.12 -22.30 1.04
C LEU A 26 6.58 -22.35 0.98
N ALA A 27 5.98 -23.50 1.29
CA ALA A 27 4.53 -23.64 1.35
C ALA A 27 3.91 -22.72 2.42
N SER A 28 4.55 -22.59 3.57
CA SER A 28 4.06 -21.71 4.64
C SER A 28 4.14 -20.24 4.24
N ARG A 29 5.24 -19.83 3.60
CA ARG A 29 5.39 -18.47 3.06
C ARG A 29 4.36 -18.17 1.97
N LEU A 30 4.14 -19.10 1.05
CA LEU A 30 3.11 -18.96 0.02
C LEU A 30 1.71 -18.72 0.63
N ALA A 31 1.35 -19.46 1.68
CA ALA A 31 0.07 -19.28 2.37
C ALA A 31 -0.10 -17.88 3.01
N THR A 32 0.99 -17.17 3.33
CA THR A 32 0.92 -15.80 3.85
C THR A 32 0.71 -14.73 2.77
N LEU A 33 1.07 -15.03 1.52
CA LEU A 33 1.00 -14.09 0.39
C LEU A 33 -0.37 -14.10 -0.31
N ILE A 34 -1.16 -15.15 -0.09
CA ILE A 34 -2.48 -15.31 -0.70
C ILE A 34 -3.53 -14.75 0.26
N PRO A 35 -4.53 -14.00 -0.22
CA PRO A 35 -5.60 -13.48 0.62
C PRO A 35 -6.24 -14.59 1.46
N LYS A 36 -6.32 -14.37 2.78
CA LYS A 36 -6.87 -15.33 3.72
C LYS A 36 -8.35 -15.55 3.43
N GLN A 37 -8.72 -16.77 3.06
CA GLN A 37 -10.12 -17.18 3.06
C GLN A 37 -10.62 -17.24 4.51
N PRO A 38 -11.88 -16.88 4.79
CA PRO A 38 -12.41 -16.73 6.16
C PRO A 38 -12.36 -18.02 7.00
N SER A 39 -12.18 -19.19 6.39
CA SER A 39 -11.97 -20.44 7.11
C SER A 39 -10.52 -20.57 7.60
N LYS A 40 -10.32 -20.47 8.92
CA LYS A 40 -9.03 -20.64 9.66
C LYS A 40 -8.33 -22.00 9.48
N LYS A 41 -8.72 -22.83 8.50
CA LYS A 41 -8.18 -24.18 8.31
C LYS A 41 -6.92 -24.12 7.43
N ARG A 42 -5.86 -24.79 7.89
CA ARG A 42 -4.63 -24.99 7.11
C ARG A 42 -4.98 -25.77 5.84
N LEU A 43 -4.88 -25.11 4.69
CA LEU A 43 -5.18 -25.73 3.40
C LEU A 43 -4.15 -26.82 3.07
N PRO A 44 -4.58 -27.94 2.46
CA PRO A 44 -3.69 -28.87 1.80
C PRO A 44 -2.79 -28.17 0.78
N LEU A 45 -1.57 -28.70 0.56
CA LEU A 45 -0.61 -28.09 -0.38
C LEU A 45 -1.15 -27.98 -1.82
N PRO A 46 -1.86 -28.97 -2.40
CA PRO A 46 -2.43 -28.83 -3.74
C PRO A 46 -3.43 -27.66 -3.84
N ASP A 47 -4.38 -27.61 -2.91
CA ASP A 47 -5.39 -26.54 -2.87
C ASP A 47 -4.77 -25.16 -2.71
N LEU A 48 -3.71 -25.06 -1.90
CA LEU A 48 -2.93 -23.83 -1.74
C LEU A 48 -2.28 -23.39 -3.07
N LEU A 49 -1.76 -24.34 -3.85
CA LEU A 49 -1.16 -24.04 -5.16
C LEU A 49 -2.23 -23.61 -6.16
N ASP A 50 -3.39 -24.27 -6.18
CA ASP A 50 -4.50 -23.90 -7.06
C ASP A 50 -5.01 -22.49 -6.74
N GLN A 51 -5.15 -22.17 -5.45
CA GLN A 51 -5.53 -20.82 -5.01
C GLN A 51 -4.47 -19.79 -5.39
N ALA A 52 -3.17 -20.12 -5.28
CA ALA A 52 -2.09 -19.25 -5.71
C ALA A 52 -2.16 -18.94 -7.21
N ILE A 53 -2.40 -19.97 -8.02
CA ILE A 53 -2.53 -19.85 -9.48
C ILE A 53 -3.72 -18.96 -9.83
N ALA A 54 -4.87 -19.19 -9.19
CA ALA A 54 -6.06 -18.37 -9.40
C ALA A 54 -5.80 -16.90 -9.01
N TYR A 55 -5.14 -16.66 -7.88
CA TYR A 55 -4.83 -15.32 -7.41
C TYR A 55 -3.86 -14.57 -8.34
N VAL A 56 -2.82 -15.23 -8.84
CA VAL A 56 -1.91 -14.62 -9.82
C VAL A 56 -2.65 -14.26 -11.11
N LYS A 57 -3.59 -15.09 -11.57
CA LYS A 57 -4.42 -14.77 -12.75
C LYS A 57 -5.31 -13.56 -12.49
N GLN A 58 -5.98 -13.51 -11.35
CA GLN A 58 -6.82 -12.39 -10.96
C GLN A 58 -6.02 -11.09 -10.87
N GLN A 59 -4.84 -11.12 -10.24
CA GLN A 59 -4.00 -9.93 -10.12
C GLN A 59 -3.55 -9.38 -11.49
N LYS A 60 -3.25 -10.26 -12.45
CA LYS A 60 -2.95 -9.82 -13.82
C LYS A 60 -4.14 -9.12 -14.48
N GLN A 61 -5.34 -9.69 -14.34
CA GLN A 61 -6.56 -9.07 -14.87
C GLN A 61 -6.84 -7.71 -14.23
N ASN A 62 -6.64 -7.57 -12.92
CA ASN A 62 -6.82 -6.30 -12.22
C ASN A 62 -5.83 -5.23 -12.72
N ILE A 63 -4.56 -5.61 -12.96
CA ILE A 63 -3.55 -4.70 -13.51
C ILE A 63 -3.98 -4.24 -14.91
N ASP A 64 -4.37 -5.17 -15.79
CA ASP A 64 -4.80 -4.85 -17.15
C ASP A 64 -6.03 -3.92 -17.16
N GLU A 65 -6.99 -4.13 -16.25
CA GLU A 65 -8.17 -3.27 -16.10
C GLU A 65 -7.79 -1.86 -15.61
N LEU A 66 -6.97 -1.76 -14.58
CA LEU A 66 -6.48 -0.48 -14.06
C LEU A 66 -5.68 0.29 -15.12
N GLU A 67 -4.87 -0.39 -15.93
CA GLU A 67 -4.15 0.23 -17.04
C GLU A 67 -5.08 0.75 -18.14
N ARG A 68 -6.17 0.02 -18.46
CA ARG A 68 -7.20 0.50 -19.40
C ARG A 68 -7.88 1.76 -18.90
N ILE A 69 -8.35 1.75 -17.65
CA ILE A 69 -9.00 2.91 -17.02
C ILE A 69 -8.06 4.12 -17.04
N ARG A 70 -6.78 3.92 -16.68
CA ARG A 70 -5.77 4.97 -16.71
C ARG A 70 -5.56 5.54 -18.12
N ASN A 71 -5.50 4.68 -19.13
CA ASN A 71 -5.29 5.09 -20.52
C ASN A 71 -6.51 5.82 -21.10
N GLU A 72 -7.73 5.43 -20.70
CA GLU A 72 -8.97 6.11 -21.10
C GLU A 72 -9.09 7.49 -20.48
N GLN A 73 -8.73 7.64 -19.19
CA GLN A 73 -8.69 8.94 -18.51
C GLN A 73 -7.67 9.91 -19.14
N ASN A 74 -6.55 9.39 -19.65
CA ASN A 74 -5.54 10.21 -20.33
C ASN A 74 -5.93 10.65 -21.75
N LYS A 75 -6.84 9.94 -22.44
CA LYS A 75 -7.30 10.31 -23.79
C LYS A 75 -8.25 11.51 -23.83
N GLY A 76 -8.86 11.88 -22.69
CA GLY A 76 -9.74 13.04 -22.58
C GLY A 76 -9.02 14.39 -22.46
N VAL A 77 -7.68 14.43 -22.52
CA VAL A 77 -6.88 15.64 -22.27
C VAL A 77 -6.29 16.24 -23.56
N GLU A 78 -6.39 15.56 -24.71
CA GLU A 78 -5.72 16.02 -25.95
C GLU A 78 -6.58 16.86 -26.91
N ASP A 79 -7.88 17.07 -26.67
CA ASP A 79 -8.70 17.93 -27.54
C ASP A 79 -9.43 19.01 -26.74
N GLY A 80 -8.77 20.16 -26.57
CA GLY A 80 -9.32 21.26 -25.80
C GLY A 80 -8.26 22.25 -25.35
N LYS A 81 -7.72 22.99 -26.32
CA LYS A 81 -6.81 24.11 -26.10
C LYS A 81 -7.60 25.30 -25.53
N ASP A 82 -8.18 25.17 -24.34
CA ASP A 82 -8.79 26.28 -23.62
C ASP A 82 -8.05 26.55 -22.32
N LYS A 83 -7.42 27.72 -22.28
CA LYS A 83 -6.79 28.34 -21.13
C LYS A 83 -7.85 28.76 -20.10
N THR A 84 -8.59 27.80 -19.58
CA THR A 84 -9.27 28.00 -18.31
C THR A 84 -8.31 27.44 -17.28
N GLU A 85 -7.83 28.29 -16.37
CA GLU A 85 -7.24 27.85 -15.12
C GLU A 85 -8.28 26.99 -14.40
N SER A 86 -8.33 25.71 -14.75
CA SER A 86 -9.16 24.74 -14.07
C SER A 86 -8.63 24.75 -12.65
N SER A 87 -9.43 25.31 -11.74
CA SER A 87 -9.20 25.41 -10.32
C SER A 87 -9.11 24.01 -9.72
N MET A 88 -8.03 23.28 -10.01
CA MET A 88 -7.81 21.97 -9.45
C MET A 88 -7.50 22.18 -7.98
N PHE A 89 -8.46 21.89 -7.11
CA PHE A 89 -8.24 21.87 -5.67
C PHE A 89 -7.20 20.79 -5.34
N PRO A 90 -6.26 21.08 -4.43
CA PRO A 90 -5.32 20.07 -3.99
C PRO A 90 -6.09 18.90 -3.39
N VAL A 91 -5.70 17.67 -3.73
CA VAL A 91 -6.31 16.45 -3.19
C VAL A 91 -5.36 15.86 -2.17
N LEU A 92 -5.82 15.72 -0.93
CA LEU A 92 -5.08 15.12 0.17
C LEU A 92 -5.71 13.78 0.54
N ALA A 93 -4.93 12.71 0.44
CA ALA A 93 -5.33 11.37 0.86
C ALA A 93 -4.36 10.86 1.93
N VAL A 94 -4.91 10.27 2.98
CA VAL A 94 -4.15 9.81 4.14
C VAL A 94 -4.46 8.34 4.39
N ARG A 95 -3.42 7.52 4.50
CA ARG A 95 -3.52 6.08 4.79
C ARG A 95 -2.80 5.76 6.10
N ASP A 96 -3.55 5.15 7.02
CA ASP A 96 -3.02 4.63 8.28
C ASP A 96 -2.31 3.28 8.06
N MET A 97 -1.08 3.17 8.55
CA MET A 97 -0.27 1.96 8.56
C MET A 97 0.09 1.50 9.99
N GLY A 98 -0.67 1.96 10.99
CA GLY A 98 -0.49 1.64 12.41
C GLY A 98 0.51 2.56 13.10
N SER A 99 1.82 2.28 12.93
CA SER A 99 2.90 3.12 13.50
C SER A 99 3.45 4.16 12.51
N ALA A 100 2.88 4.21 11.31
CA ALA A 100 3.27 5.10 10.25
C ALA A 100 2.04 5.60 9.48
N LEU A 101 2.15 6.80 8.93
CA LEU A 101 1.13 7.45 8.12
C LEU A 101 1.68 7.67 6.71
N GLU A 102 0.94 7.25 5.69
CA GLU A 102 1.25 7.57 4.29
C GLU A 102 0.32 8.70 3.82
N VAL A 103 0.91 9.85 3.51
CA VAL A 103 0.22 11.05 3.07
C VAL A 103 0.51 11.27 1.60
N ASN A 104 -0.55 11.26 0.80
CA ASN A 104 -0.51 11.48 -0.63
C ASN A 104 -1.18 12.80 -0.97
N LEU A 105 -0.41 13.75 -1.48
CA LEU A 105 -0.89 15.07 -1.86
C LEU A 105 -0.72 15.29 -3.37
N ILE A 106 -1.80 15.67 -4.03
CA ILE A 106 -1.80 16.02 -5.46
C ILE A 106 -2.04 17.52 -5.57
N THR A 107 -1.11 18.27 -6.15
CA THR A 107 -1.25 19.72 -6.39
C THR A 107 -0.94 20.07 -7.84
N GLY A 108 -1.40 21.24 -8.28
CA GLY A 108 -0.92 21.83 -9.53
C GLY A 108 0.46 22.48 -9.37
N LEU A 109 1.19 22.68 -10.47
CA LEU A 109 2.56 23.23 -10.49
C LEU A 109 2.77 24.55 -9.70
N ASN A 110 1.72 25.35 -9.52
CA ASN A 110 1.76 26.67 -8.87
C ASN A 110 1.35 26.68 -7.38
N LYS A 111 1.10 25.53 -6.74
CA LYS A 111 0.53 25.46 -5.38
C LYS A 111 1.49 24.95 -4.29
N LYS A 112 2.77 25.36 -4.35
CA LYS A 112 3.82 24.92 -3.39
C LYS A 112 3.50 25.24 -1.92
N VAL A 113 2.71 26.29 -1.66
CA VAL A 113 2.33 26.72 -0.30
C VAL A 113 1.53 25.65 0.45
N PHE A 114 0.74 24.86 -0.28
CA PHE A 114 -0.16 23.86 0.31
C PHE A 114 0.58 22.66 0.92
N LEU A 115 1.72 22.27 0.36
CA LEU A 115 2.53 21.16 0.91
C LEU A 115 3.08 21.50 2.28
N HIS A 116 3.62 22.71 2.44
CA HIS A 116 4.21 23.14 3.71
C HIS A 116 3.17 23.16 4.83
N GLU A 117 1.97 23.66 4.53
CA GLU A 117 0.85 23.70 5.49
C GLU A 117 0.41 22.31 5.94
N VAL A 118 0.31 21.35 5.01
CA VAL A 118 0.02 19.95 5.35
C VAL A 118 1.13 19.36 6.21
N CYS A 119 2.41 19.59 5.87
CA CYS A 119 3.52 19.07 6.65
C CYS A 119 3.57 19.66 8.06
N SER A 120 3.37 20.97 8.21
CA SER A 120 3.44 21.64 9.51
C SER A 120 2.34 21.15 10.45
N VAL A 121 1.11 20.98 9.96
CA VAL A 121 0.00 20.45 10.76
C VAL A 121 0.30 19.04 11.26
N LEU A 122 0.88 18.18 10.41
CA LEU A 122 1.22 16.81 10.80
C LEU A 122 2.38 16.77 11.82
N GLU A 123 3.37 17.63 11.66
CA GLU A 123 4.49 17.75 12.61
C GLU A 123 4.06 18.30 13.97
N GLU A 124 3.14 19.27 13.99
CA GLU A 124 2.54 19.81 15.22
C GLU A 124 1.74 18.74 15.98
N GLU A 125 1.03 17.85 15.27
CA GLU A 125 0.31 16.70 15.83
C GLU A 125 1.22 15.51 16.21
N GLY A 126 2.54 15.71 16.22
CA GLY A 126 3.52 14.73 16.71
C GLY A 126 3.88 13.64 15.71
N ALA A 127 3.64 13.87 14.41
CA ALA A 127 4.10 12.99 13.34
C ALA A 127 5.47 13.46 12.81
N GLU A 128 6.45 12.56 12.77
CA GLU A 128 7.79 12.88 12.23
C GLU A 128 7.93 12.39 10.79
N ALA A 129 8.27 13.27 9.86
CA ALA A 129 8.51 12.89 8.46
C ALA A 129 9.75 11.98 8.35
N VAL A 130 9.55 10.74 7.90
CA VAL A 130 10.61 9.75 7.71
C VAL A 130 11.13 9.76 6.28
N SER A 131 10.23 9.90 5.31
CA SER A 131 10.59 9.87 3.90
C SER A 131 9.61 10.69 3.08
N ALA A 132 10.12 11.40 2.09
CA ALA A 132 9.30 12.14 1.14
C ALA A 132 9.79 11.86 -0.28
N SER A 133 8.86 11.70 -1.19
CA SER A 133 9.12 11.58 -2.62
C SER A 133 8.10 12.40 -3.40
N TYR A 134 8.48 12.80 -4.60
CA TYR A 134 7.55 13.47 -5.49
C TYR A 134 7.74 13.00 -6.94
N SER A 135 6.68 13.12 -7.72
CA SER A 135 6.72 12.92 -9.16
C SER A 135 5.84 13.96 -9.86
N THR A 136 6.15 14.25 -11.12
CA THR A 136 5.38 15.19 -11.95
C THR A 136 4.79 14.47 -13.14
N VAL A 137 3.50 14.67 -13.39
CA VAL A 137 2.80 14.12 -14.56
C VAL A 137 1.90 15.23 -15.11
N GLY A 138 2.20 15.68 -16.33
CA GLY A 138 1.53 16.84 -16.93
C GLY A 138 1.73 18.11 -16.11
N ASP A 139 0.64 18.75 -15.72
CA ASP A 139 0.59 19.98 -14.91
C ASP A 139 0.40 19.70 -13.39
N LYS A 140 0.60 18.46 -12.95
CA LYS A 140 0.38 18.00 -11.58
C LYS A 140 1.65 17.49 -10.93
N ILE A 141 1.77 17.76 -9.63
CA ILE A 141 2.79 17.23 -8.75
C ILE A 141 2.12 16.28 -7.76
N PHE A 142 2.68 15.08 -7.64
CA PHE A 142 2.26 14.05 -6.70
C PHE A 142 3.33 13.97 -5.63
N TYR A 143 2.99 14.30 -4.39
CA TYR A 143 3.83 14.13 -3.22
C TYR A 143 3.37 12.90 -2.45
N THR A 144 4.32 12.07 -2.05
CA THR A 144 4.12 10.95 -1.13
C THR A 144 5.06 11.13 0.03
N ILE A 145 4.52 11.32 1.23
CA ILE A 145 5.27 11.51 2.46
C ILE A 145 4.87 10.44 3.46
N TYR A 146 5.87 9.79 4.04
CA TYR A 146 5.72 8.83 5.11
C TYR A 146 6.09 9.50 6.43
N TYR A 147 5.15 9.50 7.36
CA TYR A 147 5.38 9.94 8.73
C TYR A 147 5.45 8.74 9.68
N ARG A 148 6.29 8.83 10.69
CA ARG A 148 6.28 7.96 11.87
C ARG A 148 5.50 8.66 12.96
N VAL A 149 4.62 7.93 13.63
CA VAL A 149 3.80 8.50 14.70
C VAL A 149 4.04 7.76 16.00
N TYR A 150 4.25 8.53 17.07
CA TYR A 150 4.77 8.02 18.34
C TYR A 150 3.69 7.68 19.38
N LEU A 151 2.43 8.04 19.12
CA LEU A 151 1.30 7.85 20.03
C LEU A 151 0.19 7.05 19.32
N THR A 152 -0.29 5.98 19.94
CA THR A 152 -1.33 5.09 19.41
C THR A 152 -2.75 5.72 19.41
N SER A 153 -2.87 7.03 19.64
CA SER A 153 -4.15 7.74 19.80
C SER A 153 -4.41 8.79 18.71
N ILE A 154 -3.91 8.58 17.49
CA ILE A 154 -4.17 9.45 16.33
C ILE A 154 -5.64 9.41 15.92
N TYR A 155 -6.40 8.37 16.30
CA TYR A 155 -7.83 8.26 16.04
C TYR A 155 -8.62 9.41 16.66
N ASP A 156 -8.27 9.85 17.87
CA ASP A 156 -8.92 10.98 18.53
C ASP A 156 -8.48 12.32 17.93
N SER A 157 -7.20 12.45 17.51
CA SER A 157 -6.69 13.66 16.83
C SER A 157 -7.24 13.85 15.42
N ILE A 158 -7.40 12.78 14.62
CA ILE A 158 -7.97 12.89 13.25
C ILE A 158 -9.46 13.24 13.30
N ILE A 159 -10.21 12.73 14.29
CA ILE A 159 -11.61 13.13 14.52
C ILE A 159 -11.68 14.61 14.94
N TYR A 160 -10.76 15.08 15.78
CA TYR A 160 -10.71 16.47 16.21
C TYR A 160 -10.38 17.43 15.05
N MET A 161 -9.47 17.05 14.15
CA MET A 161 -9.17 17.80 12.92
C MET A 161 -10.34 17.83 11.94
N HIS A 162 -11.21 16.80 11.96
CA HIS A 162 -12.45 16.76 11.18
C HIS A 162 -13.55 17.63 11.82
N GLU A 163 -13.65 17.67 13.15
CA GLU A 163 -14.71 18.38 13.88
C GLU A 163 -14.44 19.90 14.01
N GLN A 164 -13.18 20.33 14.03
CA GLN A 164 -12.81 21.74 14.18
C GLN A 164 -12.74 22.55 12.86
N TYR A 165 -12.56 21.89 11.71
CA TYR A 165 -12.34 22.57 10.40
C TYR A 165 -13.50 22.49 9.39
N ILE A 166 -14.59 21.78 9.69
CA ILE A 166 -15.80 21.70 8.83
C ILE A 166 -16.64 23.00 8.80
N GLY A 167 -16.23 24.04 9.55
CA GLY A 167 -16.87 25.36 9.48
C GLY A 167 -16.35 26.31 8.40
N GLU A 168 -15.13 26.12 7.87
CA GLU A 168 -14.47 27.20 7.11
C GLU A 168 -13.62 26.78 5.90
N LEU A 169 -13.48 25.47 5.62
CA LEU A 169 -12.72 24.99 4.46
C LEU A 169 -13.53 24.04 3.58
N ASP A 170 -14.40 24.63 2.75
CA ASP A 170 -15.15 23.96 1.68
C ASP A 170 -14.24 23.54 0.48
N VAL A 171 -12.96 23.21 0.73
CA VAL A 171 -11.92 23.14 -0.32
C VAL A 171 -11.00 21.90 -0.28
N LEU A 172 -11.24 20.93 0.62
CA LEU A 172 -10.45 19.69 0.67
C LEU A 172 -11.32 18.43 0.70
N SER A 173 -11.29 17.64 -0.38
CA SER A 173 -11.79 16.28 -0.37
C SER A 173 -10.77 15.38 0.34
N VAL A 174 -10.84 15.28 1.67
CA VAL A 174 -10.00 14.37 2.44
C VAL A 174 -10.58 12.97 2.30
N VAL A 175 -9.82 12.06 1.71
CA VAL A 175 -10.20 10.63 1.62
C VAL A 175 -9.29 9.84 2.56
N VAL A 176 -9.85 9.40 3.69
CA VAL A 176 -9.16 8.55 4.67
C VAL A 176 -9.50 7.09 4.38
N TYR A 177 -8.49 6.29 4.04
CA TYR A 177 -8.62 4.84 3.93
C TYR A 177 -8.00 4.19 5.17
N GLY A 178 -8.85 3.79 6.12
CA GLY A 178 -8.46 2.97 7.27
C GLY A 178 -9.01 1.55 7.10
N GLN A 179 -8.14 0.55 6.96
CA GLN A 179 -8.54 -0.84 7.17
C GLN A 179 -8.72 -1.06 8.68
N HIS A 180 -9.87 -0.64 9.20
CA HIS A 180 -10.38 -1.13 10.46
C HIS A 180 -10.89 -2.56 10.22
N VAL A 181 -10.03 -3.55 10.44
CA VAL A 181 -10.49 -4.92 10.64
C VAL A 181 -10.16 -5.29 12.08
N GLN A 182 -11.09 -4.90 12.97
CA GLN A 182 -11.18 -5.39 14.34
C GLN A 182 -11.96 -6.72 14.36
N TYR A 183 -11.54 -7.57 15.30
CA TYR A 183 -12.03 -8.89 15.76
C TYR A 183 -11.43 -10.15 15.12
#